data_AF-A0A534V448-F1
#
_entry.id   AF-A0A534V448-F1
#
_cell.length_a   1.000
_cell.length_b   1.000
_cell.length_c   1.000
_cell.angle_alpha   90.00
_cell.angle_beta   90.00
_cell.angle_gamma   90.00
#
_symmetry.space_group_name_H-M   'P 1'
#
loop_
_entity.id
_entity.type
_entity.pdbx_description
1 polymer ?
#
loop_
_entity_poly.entity_id
_entity_poly.type
_entity_poly.pdbx_seq_one_letter_code
_entity_poly.pdbx_strand_id
1 'polypeptide(L)' 'MSLVIGRVGELRPGETKKFLLACDGGEVEGFLLNYAGEHHAYVNRCRHVPMSLDWVENQFFTEDGRFV' A
#
# COMPACT_ATOMS: atom_id res chain seq x y z
N MET A 1 17.57 -4.31 -7.84
CA MET A 1 16.65 -5.20 -8.58
C MET A 1 15.32 -4.47 -8.67
N SER A 2 14.75 -4.30 -9.87
CA SER A 2 13.46 -3.62 -10.04
C SER A 2 12.32 -4.61 -9.83
N LEU A 3 11.37 -4.29 -8.96
CA LEU A 3 10.15 -5.07 -8.76
C LEU A 3 8.98 -4.37 -9.46
N VAL A 4 8.25 -5.12 -10.30
CA VAL A 4 6.98 -4.64 -10.88
C VAL A 4 5.87 -4.92 -9.89
N ILE A 5 5.35 -3.88 -9.24
CA ILE A 5 4.26 -3.99 -8.26
C ILE A 5 2.88 -3.71 -8.85
N GLY A 6 2.78 -3.23 -10.10
CA GLY A 6 1.49 -2.99 -10.76
C GLY A 6 1.64 -2.30 -12.12
N ARG A 7 0.50 -2.12 -12.82
CA ARG A 7 0.42 -1.35 -14.07
C ARG A 7 -0.47 -0.12 -13.90
N VAL A 8 -0.18 0.95 -14.65
CA VAL A 8 -1.07 2.11 -14.73
C VAL A 8 -2.43 1.66 -15.26
N GLY A 9 -3.50 2.04 -14.56
CA GLY A 9 -4.88 1.65 -14.85
C GLY A 9 -5.35 0.38 -14.14
N GLU A 10 -4.48 -0.31 -13.41
CA GLU A 10 -4.86 -1.46 -12.58
C GLU A 10 -5.69 -1.04 -11.36
N LEU A 11 -5.32 0.08 -10.72
CA LEU A 11 -6.06 0.67 -9.61
C LEU A 11 -6.87 1.88 -10.10
N ARG A 12 -8.15 1.90 -9.79
CA ARG A 12 -8.99 3.12 -9.92
C ARG A 12 -8.66 4.09 -8.78
N PRO A 13 -8.96 5.40 -8.94
CA PRO A 13 -8.85 6.34 -7.82
C PRO A 13 -9.64 5.85 -6.60
N GLY A 14 -9.00 5.87 -5.42
CA GLY A 14 -9.53 5.35 -4.16
C GLY A 14 -9.26 3.86 -3.91
N GLU A 15 -8.67 3.13 -4.86
CA GLU A 15 -8.32 1.72 -4.68
C GLU A 15 -6.89 1.54 -4.18
N THR A 16 -6.66 0.39 -3.52
CA THR A 16 -5.35 -0.02 -3.02
C THR A 16 -5.07 -1.47 -3.34
N LYS A 17 -3.79 -1.87 -3.33
CA LYS A 17 -3.36 -3.27 -3.37
C LYS A 17 -2.10 -3.48 -2.53
N LYS A 18 -2.01 -4.64 -1.89
CA LYS A 18 -0.80 -5.07 -1.19
C LYS A 18 0.20 -5.73 -2.15
N PHE A 19 1.47 -5.67 -1.79
CA PHE A 19 2.57 -6.35 -2.46
C PHE A 19 3.66 -6.71 -1.46
N LEU A 20 4.53 -7.66 -1.83
CA LEU A 20 5.70 -8.03 -1.06
C LEU A 20 6.97 -7.45 -1.68
N LEU A 21 7.86 -6.94 -0.84
CA LEU A 21 9.15 -6.38 -1.21
C LEU A 21 10.26 -7.12 -0.45
N ALA A 22 11.30 -7.55 -1.15
CA ALA A 22 12.51 -8.06 -0.51
C ALA A 22 13.38 -6.88 -0.04
N CYS A 23 13.61 -6.79 1.27
CA CYS A 23 14.43 -5.76 1.93
C CYS A 23 15.34 -6.40 2.98
N ASP A 24 16.64 -6.09 2.95
CA ASP A 24 17.64 -6.54 3.93
C ASP A 24 17.60 -8.05 4.26
N GLY A 25 17.29 -8.88 3.26
CA GLY A 25 17.20 -10.33 3.41
C GLY A 25 15.87 -10.86 3.99
N GLY A 26 14.87 -9.99 4.20
CA GLY A 26 13.51 -10.36 4.61
C GLY A 26 12.43 -9.85 3.66
N GLU A 27 11.22 -10.39 3.78
CA GLU A 27 10.04 -9.88 3.09
C GLU A 27 9.35 -8.79 3.92
N VAL A 28 8.98 -7.70 3.26
CA VAL A 28 8.26 -6.58 3.83
C VAL A 28 6.99 -6.36 3.01
N GLU A 29 5.85 -6.31 3.68
CA GLU A 29 4.60 -5.96 3.03
C GLU A 29 4.55 -4.45 2.78
N GLY A 30 4.14 -4.08 1.57
CA GLY A 30 3.84 -2.71 1.18
C GLY A 30 2.46 -2.63 0.55
N PHE A 31 1.95 -1.42 0.39
CA PHE A 31 0.71 -1.19 -0.33
C PHE A 31 0.87 -0.04 -1.32
N LEU A 32 0.25 -0.21 -2.48
CA LEU A 32 0.10 0.78 -3.54
C LEU A 32 -1.31 1.34 -3.46
N LEU A 33 -1.45 2.65 -3.54
CA LEU A 33 -2.74 3.33 -3.57
C LEU A 33 -2.80 4.33 -4.72
N ASN A 34 -4.00 4.54 -5.24
CA ASN A 34 -4.28 5.58 -6.23
C ASN A 34 -5.09 6.70 -5.56
N TYR A 35 -4.43 7.78 -5.16
CA TYR A 35 -5.04 8.96 -4.56
C TYR A 35 -5.36 9.99 -5.63
N ALA A 36 -6.65 10.18 -5.93
CA ALA A 36 -7.12 11.16 -6.91
C ALA A 36 -6.44 11.09 -8.30
N GLY A 37 -5.98 9.90 -8.73
CA GLY A 37 -5.27 9.68 -9.99
C GLY A 37 -3.75 9.54 -9.84
N GLU A 38 -3.20 9.88 -8.68
CA GLU A 38 -1.77 9.78 -8.39
C GLU A 38 -1.44 8.50 -7.61
N HIS A 39 -0.38 7.80 -8.03
CA HIS A 39 0.00 6.54 -7.43
C HIS A 39 1.06 6.77 -6.34
N HIS A 40 0.81 6.27 -5.13
CA HIS A 40 1.73 6.32 -4.00
C HIS A 40 1.93 4.93 -3.42
N ALA A 41 3.10 4.64 -2.87
CA ALA A 41 3.39 3.37 -2.23
C ALA A 41 4.07 3.58 -0.87
N TYR A 42 3.67 2.76 0.10
CA TYR A 42 4.17 2.82 1.47
C TYR A 42 4.45 1.42 2.01
N VAL A 43 5.26 1.34 3.06
CA VAL A 43 5.46 0.09 3.82
C VAL A 43 4.25 -0.13 4.74
N ASN A 44 3.67 -1.32 4.70
CA ASN A 44 2.55 -1.71 5.55
C ASN A 44 3.03 -2.08 6.96
N ARG A 45 3.55 -1.09 7.72
CA ARG A 45 4.07 -1.31 9.07
C ARG A 45 3.84 -0.10 9.95
N CYS A 46 3.11 -0.29 11.04
CA CYS A 46 3.00 0.72 12.08
C CYS A 46 4.39 1.02 12.69
N ARG A 47 4.72 2.31 12.81
CA ARG A 47 6.01 2.76 13.37
C ARG A 47 6.05 2.71 14.90
N HIS A 48 4.89 2.57 15.54
CA HIS A 48 4.74 2.55 16.99
C HIS A 48 4.75 1.11 17.55
N VAL A 49 3.96 0.21 16.96
CA VAL A 49 3.80 -1.18 17.43
C VAL A 49 3.93 -2.17 16.26
N PRO A 50 4.37 -3.42 16.49
CA PRO A 50 4.60 -4.41 15.44
C PRO A 50 3.28 -4.98 14.89
N MET A 51 2.59 -4.18 14.07
CA MET A 51 1.37 -4.56 13.33
C MET A 51 1.35 -3.89 11.95
N SER A 52 0.50 -4.41 11.06
CA SER A 52 0.20 -3.76 9.78
C SER A 52 -0.69 -2.52 9.98
N LEU A 53 -0.69 -1.62 8.98
CA LEU A 53 -1.49 -0.39 8.98
C LEU A 53 -2.93 -0.64 8.52
N ASP A 54 -3.19 -1.69 7.75
CA ASP A 54 -4.54 -2.04 7.33
C ASP A 54 -5.37 -2.52 8.52
N TRP A 55 -6.39 -1.74 8.88
CA TRP A 55 -7.34 -2.10 9.94
C TRP A 55 -8.29 -3.22 9.49
N VAL A 56 -8.65 -3.23 8.20
CA VAL A 56 -9.35 -4.29 7.49
C VAL A 56 -8.50 -4.64 6.28
N GLU A 57 -8.43 -5.92 5.91
CA GLU A 57 -7.62 -6.41 4.79
C GLU A 57 -7.69 -5.48 3.57
N ASN A 58 -6.54 -4.87 3.24
CA ASN A 58 -6.38 -3.95 2.10
C ASN A 58 -7.32 -2.71 2.12
N GLN A 59 -7.70 -2.24 3.30
CA GLN A 59 -8.35 -0.94 3.51
C GLN A 59 -7.41 -0.01 4.26
N PHE A 60 -6.86 0.95 3.50
CA PHE A 60 -5.95 1.97 4.02
C PHE A 60 -6.59 3.37 4.04
N PHE A 61 -7.54 3.63 3.15
CA PHE A 61 -8.22 4.91 3.14
C PHE A 61 -9.23 5.03 4.30
N THR A 62 -9.40 6.25 4.79
CA THR A 62 -10.58 6.63 5.57
C THR A 62 -11.87 6.39 4.76
N GLU A 63 -13.01 6.26 5.43
CA GLU A 63 -14.31 6.00 4.77
C GLU A 63 -14.68 7.05 3.71
N ASP A 64 -14.24 8.29 3.90
CA ASP A 64 -14.42 9.39 2.95
C ASP A 64 -13.37 9.45 1.83
N GLY A 65 -12.39 8.55 1.83
CA GLY A 65 -11.32 8.45 0.84
C GLY A 65 -10.29 9.59 0.88
N ARG A 66 -10.30 10.45 1.92
CA ARG A 66 -9.45 11.66 1.94
C ARG A 66 -8.07 11.44 2.55
N PHE A 67 -7.92 10.47 3.45
CA PHE A 67 -6.69 10.24 4.21
C PHE A 67 -6.32 8.75 4.24
N VAL A 68 -5.06 8.49 4.56
CA VAL A 68 -4.44 7.18 4.78
C VAL A 68 -3.83 7.15 6.18
#